data_AF-A0A7R8X9G1-F1
#
_entry.id   AF-A0A7R8X9G1-F1
#
_cell.length_a   1.000
_cell.length_b   1.000
_cell.length_c   1.000
_cell.angle_alpha   90.00
_cell.angle_beta   90.00
_cell.angle_gamma   90.00
#
_symmetry.space_group_name_H-M   'P 1'
#
loop_
_entity.id
_entity.type
_entity.pdbx_description
1 polymer ?
#
loop_
_entity_poly.entity_id
_entity_poly.type
_entity_poly.pdbx_seq_one_letter_code
_entity_poly.pdbx_strand_id
1 'polypeptide(L)'
;MPQQPVPVKSPSGMGGGKRPSRTPIIIIPGTTTSLITMYNAKDILQDLRFMTTEEKKASGAKQETECLIQRRKEGVGTVPYRVIDTPQRLTMEDWDRVVAVFVMGPAWQFKGWPWDGNPVEIFSRIKAFHLKYEEMKLDTNVSKWAVHVIELSRTKRHLDRARLMTIWEQLDKNSSIIRNGFLVGSQSFHDDLSLLMFR
;
A
#
# COMPACT_ATOMS: atom_id res chain seq x y z
N MET A 1 34.38 40.51 -41.16
CA MET A 1 34.25 39.40 -40.19
C MET A 1 32.87 39.49 -39.55
N PRO A 2 31.98 38.49 -39.70
CA PRO A 2 30.70 38.50 -39.00
C PRO A 2 30.89 38.12 -37.52
N GLN A 3 30.30 38.90 -36.62
CA GLN A 3 30.35 38.71 -35.18
C GLN A 3 29.52 37.48 -34.77
N GLN A 4 30.10 36.59 -33.95
CA GLN A 4 29.39 35.45 -33.35
C GLN A 4 28.41 35.93 -32.26
N PRO A 5 27.21 35.35 -32.16
CA PRO A 5 26.29 35.66 -31.08
C PRO A 5 26.75 35.03 -29.76
N VAL A 6 26.67 35.82 -28.68
CA VAL A 6 26.97 35.42 -27.29
C VAL A 6 25.97 34.37 -26.76
N PRO A 7 26.40 33.40 -25.93
CA PRO A 7 25.52 32.38 -25.38
C PRO A 7 24.64 32.94 -24.26
N VAL A 8 23.33 32.89 -24.47
CA VAL A 8 22.32 33.21 -23.44
C VAL A 8 22.33 32.10 -22.39
N LYS A 9 22.71 32.44 -21.14
CA LYS A 9 22.58 31.54 -20.00
C LYS A 9 21.10 31.28 -19.74
N SER A 10 20.66 30.04 -19.93
CA SER A 10 19.33 29.58 -19.53
C SER A 10 19.14 29.77 -18.02
N PRO A 11 17.99 30.29 -17.55
CA PRO A 11 17.74 30.40 -16.13
C PRO A 11 17.58 28.98 -15.56
N SER A 12 18.45 28.63 -14.61
CA SER A 12 18.32 27.44 -13.77
C SER A 12 17.00 27.49 -13.02
N GLY A 13 16.04 26.69 -13.49
CA GLY A 13 14.72 26.52 -12.88
C GLY A 13 14.83 26.17 -11.41
N MET A 14 14.24 27.03 -10.59
CA MET A 14 14.19 26.94 -9.14
C MET A 14 13.41 25.71 -8.68
N GLY A 15 13.97 25.00 -7.70
CA GLY A 15 13.30 24.24 -6.65
C GLY A 15 11.96 23.58 -6.98
N GLY A 16 11.99 22.48 -7.73
CA GLY A 16 10.87 21.55 -7.78
C GLY A 16 10.72 20.85 -6.43
N GLY A 17 9.90 21.40 -5.52
CA GLY A 17 9.45 20.67 -4.33
C GLY A 17 8.92 19.31 -4.77
N LYS A 18 9.56 18.22 -4.33
CA LYS A 18 9.15 16.86 -4.68
C LYS A 18 7.70 16.70 -4.27
N ARG A 19 6.80 16.59 -5.25
CA ARG A 19 5.39 16.26 -4.98
C ARG A 19 5.38 14.99 -4.13
N PRO A 20 4.66 14.98 -3.00
CA PRO A 20 4.62 13.80 -2.14
C PRO A 20 4.08 12.60 -2.92
N SER A 21 4.77 11.47 -2.80
CA SER A 21 4.41 10.23 -3.50
C SER A 21 3.03 9.78 -3.05
N ARG A 22 2.11 9.54 -3.98
CA ARG A 22 0.75 9.08 -3.67
C ARG A 22 0.60 7.56 -3.69
N THR A 23 1.70 6.83 -3.81
CA THR A 23 1.69 5.36 -3.91
C THR A 23 1.26 4.74 -2.57
N PRO A 24 0.14 4.00 -2.49
CA PRO A 24 -0.27 3.35 -1.24
C PRO A 24 0.72 2.28 -0.79
N ILE A 25 0.81 2.08 0.52
CA ILE A 25 1.74 1.12 1.15
C ILE A 25 0.95 -0.04 1.78
N ILE A 26 1.45 -1.26 1.55
CA ILE A 26 1.02 -2.48 2.21
C ILE A 26 2.18 -3.01 3.05
N ILE A 27 1.96 -3.24 4.33
CA ILE A 27 2.96 -3.80 5.24
C ILE A 27 2.70 -5.30 5.39
N ILE A 28 3.74 -6.11 5.21
CA ILE A 28 3.71 -7.56 5.48
C ILE A 28 4.64 -7.90 6.65
N PRO A 29 4.55 -9.10 7.24
CA PRO A 29 5.48 -9.49 8.29
C PRO A 29 6.92 -9.62 7.79
N GLY A 30 7.88 -9.06 8.55
CA GLY A 30 9.32 -9.24 8.37
C GLY A 30 9.84 -10.60 8.83
N THR A 31 9.15 -11.69 8.48
CA THR A 31 9.57 -13.06 8.77
C THR A 31 9.37 -13.96 7.55
N THR A 32 10.21 -14.98 7.44
CA THR A 32 10.08 -16.01 6.41
C THR A 32 9.06 -17.10 6.74
N THR A 33 8.54 -17.14 7.98
CA THR A 33 7.57 -18.15 8.44
C THR A 33 6.12 -17.79 8.14
N SER A 34 5.86 -16.53 7.76
CA SER A 34 4.54 -16.08 7.29
C SER A 34 4.22 -16.67 5.92
N LEU A 35 2.94 -16.89 5.62
CA LEU A 35 2.51 -17.31 4.29
C LEU A 35 2.80 -16.24 3.25
N ILE A 36 2.62 -14.96 3.59
CA ILE A 36 3.06 -13.84 2.75
C ILE A 36 4.43 -13.35 3.19
N THR A 37 5.36 -13.25 2.25
CA THR A 37 6.73 -12.75 2.44
C THR A 37 7.13 -11.90 1.23
N MET A 38 8.26 -11.20 1.30
CA MET A 38 8.76 -10.43 0.16
C MET A 38 9.09 -11.29 -1.07
N TYR A 39 9.23 -12.62 -0.92
CA TYR A 39 9.44 -13.52 -2.04
C TYR A 39 8.19 -13.74 -2.90
N ASN A 40 7.00 -13.71 -2.30
CA ASN A 40 5.75 -14.09 -2.95
C ASN A 40 4.66 -13.01 -2.90
N ALA A 41 4.95 -11.84 -2.32
CA ALA A 41 3.99 -10.75 -2.19
C ALA A 41 3.41 -10.32 -3.54
N LYS A 42 4.23 -10.31 -4.60
CA LYS A 42 3.76 -9.99 -5.96
C LYS A 42 2.80 -11.05 -6.49
N ASP A 43 3.14 -12.32 -6.37
CA ASP A 43 2.28 -13.42 -6.81
C ASP A 43 0.92 -13.38 -6.10
N ILE A 44 0.93 -13.12 -4.79
CA ILE A 44 -0.28 -13.07 -3.96
C ILE A 44 -1.13 -11.84 -4.26
N LEU A 45 -0.54 -10.64 -4.27
CA LEU A 45 -1.29 -9.39 -4.33
C LEU A 45 -1.61 -8.98 -5.77
N GLN A 46 -0.71 -9.22 -6.71
CA GLN A 46 -0.90 -8.83 -8.11
C GLN A 46 -1.57 -9.95 -8.91
N ASP A 47 -1.02 -11.15 -8.83
CA ASP A 47 -1.41 -12.26 -9.71
C ASP A 47 -2.53 -13.12 -9.08
N LEU A 48 -2.87 -12.86 -7.81
CA LEU A 48 -3.89 -13.56 -7.03
C LEU A 48 -3.64 -15.07 -6.98
N ARG A 49 -2.37 -15.45 -6.85
CA ARG A 49 -1.90 -16.81 -6.77
C ARG A 49 -0.97 -16.97 -5.59
N PHE A 50 -1.20 -17.97 -4.75
CA PHE A 50 -0.24 -18.30 -3.72
C PHE A 50 0.90 -19.19 -4.28
N MET A 51 2.11 -18.91 -3.83
CA MET A 51 3.28 -19.77 -3.97
C MET A 51 4.02 -19.70 -2.65
N THR A 52 4.52 -20.83 -2.16
CA THR A 52 5.23 -20.83 -0.89
C THR A 52 6.57 -20.10 -1.02
N THR A 53 7.10 -19.61 0.09
CA THR A 53 8.44 -19.02 0.13
C THR A 53 9.49 -20.02 -0.34
N GLU A 54 9.32 -21.30 -0.01
CA GLU A 54 10.20 -22.40 -0.39
C GLU A 54 10.18 -22.63 -1.91
N GLU A 55 9.01 -22.63 -2.55
CA GLU A 55 8.87 -22.75 -4.00
C GLU A 55 9.57 -21.59 -4.74
N LYS A 56 9.39 -20.35 -4.26
CA LYS A 56 10.06 -19.17 -4.83
C LYS A 56 11.57 -19.25 -4.68
N LYS A 57 12.07 -19.68 -3.54
CA LYS A 57 13.51 -19.89 -3.32
C LYS A 57 14.06 -20.98 -4.23
N ALA A 58 13.33 -22.09 -4.39
CA ALA A 58 13.72 -23.18 -5.29
C ALA A 58 13.77 -22.75 -6.76
N SER A 59 12.93 -21.79 -7.17
CA SER A 59 12.99 -21.18 -8.51
C SER A 59 14.06 -20.08 -8.64
N GLY A 60 14.96 -19.91 -7.65
CA GLY A 60 16.05 -18.93 -7.68
C GLY A 60 15.63 -17.48 -7.37
N ALA A 61 14.44 -17.25 -6.83
CA ALA A 61 14.01 -15.90 -6.46
C ALA A 61 14.88 -15.35 -5.32
N LYS A 62 15.23 -14.06 -5.43
CA LYS A 62 15.92 -13.32 -4.37
C LYS A 62 14.91 -12.49 -3.58
N GLN A 63 15.23 -12.25 -2.30
CA GLN A 63 14.39 -11.38 -1.48
C GLN A 63 14.63 -9.93 -1.87
N GLU A 64 13.57 -9.22 -2.25
CA GLU A 64 13.58 -7.78 -2.43
C GLU A 64 13.29 -7.10 -1.08
N THR A 65 13.95 -5.96 -0.82
CA THR A 65 13.64 -5.13 0.37
C THR A 65 12.33 -4.36 0.22
N GLU A 66 11.92 -4.13 -1.03
CA GLU A 66 10.71 -3.41 -1.39
C GLU A 66 10.20 -3.99 -2.70
N CYS A 67 8.88 -4.21 -2.79
CA CYS A 67 8.24 -4.74 -3.98
C CYS A 67 7.19 -3.74 -4.48
N LEU A 68 7.28 -3.33 -5.74
CA LEU A 68 6.25 -2.55 -6.42
C LEU A 68 5.33 -3.47 -7.20
N ILE A 69 4.04 -3.46 -6.86
CA ILE A 69 3.00 -4.23 -7.55
C ILE A 69 2.08 -3.30 -8.34
N GLN A 70 1.49 -3.82 -9.40
CA GLN A 70 0.61 -3.08 -10.30
C GLN A 70 -0.81 -3.65 -10.25
N ARG A 71 -1.71 -2.98 -9.53
CA ARG A 71 -3.09 -3.41 -9.41
C ARG A 71 -3.94 -2.83 -10.53
N ARG A 72 -4.55 -3.67 -11.37
CA ARG A 72 -5.55 -3.21 -12.35
C ARG A 72 -6.89 -2.96 -11.65
N LYS A 73 -7.42 -1.74 -11.80
CA LYS A 73 -8.74 -1.35 -11.30
C LYS A 73 -9.61 -0.92 -12.49
N GLU A 74 -10.79 -1.53 -12.59
CA GLU A 74 -11.73 -1.21 -13.66
C GLU A 74 -12.13 0.27 -13.62
N GLY A 75 -12.17 0.91 -14.79
CA GLY A 75 -12.48 2.35 -14.94
C GLY A 75 -11.40 3.32 -14.44
N VAL A 76 -10.39 2.88 -13.71
CA VAL A 76 -9.31 3.73 -13.17
C VAL A 76 -7.95 3.46 -13.84
N GLY A 77 -7.77 2.27 -14.41
CA GLY A 77 -6.49 1.82 -14.95
C GLY A 77 -5.63 1.13 -13.90
N THR A 78 -4.32 1.15 -14.08
CA THR A 78 -3.38 0.46 -13.20
C THR A 78 -2.90 1.40 -12.08
N VAL A 79 -3.02 0.96 -10.84
CA VAL A 79 -2.58 1.69 -9.65
C VAL A 79 -1.37 0.97 -9.03
N PRO A 80 -0.23 1.65 -8.86
CA PRO A 80 0.94 1.07 -8.19
C PRO A 80 0.70 0.98 -6.68
N TYR A 81 1.20 -0.08 -6.06
CA TYR A 81 1.28 -0.21 -4.60
C TYR A 81 2.71 -0.60 -4.21
N ARG A 82 3.15 -0.07 -3.08
CA ARG A 82 4.44 -0.39 -2.45
C ARG A 82 4.22 -1.42 -1.36
N VAL A 83 4.95 -2.53 -1.41
CA VAL A 83 4.93 -3.57 -0.38
C VAL A 83 6.26 -3.58 0.35
N ILE A 84 6.21 -3.57 1.68
CA ILE A 84 7.38 -3.58 2.56
C ILE A 84 7.19 -4.56 3.71
N ASP A 85 8.29 -5.01 4.30
CA ASP A 85 8.31 -5.84 5.51
C ASP A 85 9.00 -5.18 6.72
N THR A 86 9.63 -4.01 6.50
CA THR A 86 10.41 -3.26 7.49
C THR A 86 9.76 -1.89 7.73
N PRO A 87 8.68 -1.81 8.52
CA PRO A 87 7.92 -0.58 8.76
C PRO A 87 8.71 0.50 9.51
N GLN A 88 9.81 0.16 10.18
CA GLN A 88 10.68 1.10 10.90
C GLN A 88 11.35 2.13 9.99
N ARG A 89 11.37 1.88 8.67
CA ARG A 89 11.88 2.83 7.66
C ARG A 89 10.86 3.86 7.21
N LEU A 90 9.60 3.75 7.66
CA LEU A 90 8.54 4.68 7.32
C LEU A 90 8.67 5.97 8.12
N THR A 91 8.61 7.10 7.41
CA THR A 91 8.39 8.42 8.02
C THR A 91 6.93 8.58 8.45
N MET A 92 6.63 9.59 9.27
CA MET A 92 5.24 9.87 9.68
C MET A 92 4.32 10.15 8.48
N GLU A 93 4.81 10.84 7.45
CA GLU A 93 4.06 11.08 6.21
C GLU A 93 3.80 9.77 5.43
N ASP A 94 4.71 8.80 5.50
CA ASP A 94 4.48 7.52 4.84
C ASP A 94 3.34 6.73 5.50
N TRP A 95 3.12 6.90 6.82
CA TRP A 95 2.05 6.23 7.54
C TRP A 95 0.65 6.66 7.07
N ASP A 96 0.49 7.89 6.59
CA ASP A 96 -0.76 8.37 5.96
C ASP A 96 -1.09 7.60 4.66
N ARG A 97 -0.09 6.93 4.07
CA ARG A 97 -0.23 6.14 2.84
C ARG A 97 -0.38 4.65 3.10
N VAL A 98 -0.26 4.20 4.35
CA VAL A 98 -0.42 2.78 4.70
C VAL A 98 -1.90 2.44 4.66
N VAL A 99 -2.27 1.56 3.72
CA VAL A 99 -3.67 1.17 3.49
C VAL A 99 -3.99 -0.23 3.99
N ALA A 100 -2.98 -1.10 4.09
CA ALA A 100 -3.14 -2.44 4.61
C ALA A 100 -1.94 -2.95 5.42
N VAL A 101 -2.22 -3.88 6.32
CA VAL A 101 -1.24 -4.66 7.07
C VAL A 101 -1.62 -6.14 7.10
N PHE A 102 -0.63 -7.02 6.90
CA PHE A 102 -0.77 -8.45 7.17
C PHE A 102 -0.26 -8.76 8.58
N VAL A 103 -1.13 -9.39 9.39
CA VAL A 103 -0.89 -9.62 10.82
C VAL A 103 -0.60 -11.09 11.11
N MET A 104 0.28 -11.34 12.08
CA MET A 104 0.64 -12.68 12.54
C MET A 104 -0.07 -13.08 13.83
N GLY A 105 -0.47 -12.12 14.67
CA GLY A 105 -1.17 -12.36 15.94
C GLY A 105 -0.46 -11.84 17.18
N PRO A 106 0.88 -11.91 17.33
CA PRO A 106 1.53 -11.32 18.50
C PRO A 106 1.53 -9.78 18.46
N ALA A 107 1.12 -9.14 19.56
CA ALA A 107 1.06 -7.66 19.64
C ALA A 107 2.43 -6.98 19.45
N TRP A 108 3.54 -7.67 19.76
CA TRP A 108 4.88 -7.15 19.53
C TRP A 108 5.17 -6.82 18.06
N GLN A 109 4.41 -7.38 17.11
CA GLN A 109 4.49 -7.04 15.70
C GLN A 109 4.39 -5.53 15.45
N PHE A 110 3.61 -4.82 16.28
CA PHE A 110 3.31 -3.40 16.14
C PHE A 110 4.19 -2.51 17.03
N LYS A 111 5.24 -3.07 17.65
CA LYS A 111 6.15 -2.27 18.49
C LYS A 111 6.79 -1.15 17.68
N GLY A 112 6.68 0.08 18.19
CA GLY A 112 7.24 1.29 17.57
C GLY A 112 6.45 1.81 16.37
N TRP A 113 5.25 1.29 16.13
CA TRP A 113 4.32 1.85 15.15
C TRP A 113 3.61 3.08 15.75
N PRO A 114 3.01 3.95 14.92
CA PRO A 114 2.13 5.00 15.41
C PRO A 114 0.98 4.46 16.28
N TRP A 115 0.29 5.36 16.98
CA TRP A 115 -0.80 5.03 17.90
C TRP A 115 -0.37 4.04 18.98
N ASP A 116 0.85 4.23 19.49
CA ASP A 116 1.49 3.42 20.53
C ASP A 116 1.55 1.91 20.23
N GLY A 117 1.47 1.53 18.95
CA GLY A 117 1.39 0.13 18.56
C GLY A 117 0.08 -0.56 18.95
N ASN A 118 -0.98 0.19 19.30
CA ASN A 118 -2.26 -0.37 19.73
C ASN A 118 -3.02 -0.96 18.52
N PRO A 119 -3.28 -2.28 18.49
CA PRO A 119 -3.93 -2.93 17.34
C PRO A 119 -5.33 -2.39 17.03
N VAL A 120 -6.11 -2.02 18.05
CA VAL A 120 -7.48 -1.49 17.86
C VAL A 120 -7.41 -0.16 17.11
N GLU A 121 -6.50 0.71 17.53
CA GLU A 121 -6.27 2.01 16.89
C GLU A 121 -5.70 1.88 15.49
N ILE A 122 -4.71 0.99 15.29
CA ILE A 122 -4.12 0.72 13.98
C ILE A 122 -5.21 0.23 13.02
N PHE A 123 -6.02 -0.76 13.42
CA PHE A 123 -7.00 -1.39 12.53
C PHE A 123 -8.26 -0.56 12.29
N SER A 124 -8.49 0.47 13.10
CA SER A 124 -9.52 1.49 12.80
C SER A 124 -9.16 2.35 11.59
N ARG A 125 -7.87 2.48 11.28
CA ARG A 125 -7.32 3.34 10.21
C ARG A 125 -6.84 2.53 9.01
N ILE A 126 -6.20 1.39 9.26
CA ILE A 126 -5.54 0.53 8.27
C ILE A 126 -6.28 -0.81 8.16
N LYS A 127 -6.51 -1.33 6.94
CA LYS A 127 -7.13 -2.64 6.80
C LYS A 127 -6.16 -3.76 7.18
N ALA A 128 -6.58 -4.60 8.13
CA ALA A 128 -5.79 -5.74 8.58
C ALA A 128 -6.26 -7.04 7.92
N PHE A 129 -5.29 -7.86 7.53
CA PHE A 129 -5.50 -9.19 6.96
C PHE A 129 -4.67 -10.23 7.71
N HIS A 130 -5.19 -11.44 7.87
CA HIS A 130 -4.44 -12.59 8.39
C HIS A 130 -4.54 -13.74 7.39
N LEU A 131 -3.40 -14.15 6.84
CA LEU A 131 -3.32 -15.26 5.90
C LEU A 131 -2.94 -16.53 6.66
N LYS A 132 -3.77 -17.56 6.58
CA LYS A 132 -3.53 -18.86 7.22
C LYS A 132 -3.92 -20.01 6.29
N TYR A 133 -3.45 -21.21 6.59
CA TYR A 133 -4.04 -22.40 5.99
C TYR A 133 -5.37 -22.75 6.67
N GLU A 134 -6.29 -23.37 5.92
CA GLU A 134 -7.62 -23.78 6.40
C GLU A 134 -7.54 -24.60 7.70
N GLU A 135 -6.64 -25.58 7.77
CA GLU A 135 -6.50 -26.49 8.91
C GLU A 135 -5.78 -25.90 10.13
N MET A 136 -5.15 -24.73 10.00
CA MET A 136 -4.46 -24.09 11.12
C MET A 136 -5.47 -23.48 12.09
N LYS A 137 -5.19 -23.55 13.39
CA LYS A 137 -5.97 -22.83 14.40
C LYS A 137 -5.77 -21.32 14.22
N LEU A 138 -6.85 -20.55 14.32
CA LEU A 138 -6.76 -19.09 14.34
C LEU A 138 -6.07 -18.62 15.63
N ASP A 139 -5.14 -17.68 15.48
CA ASP A 139 -4.47 -17.07 16.63
C ASP A 139 -5.47 -16.34 17.54
N THR A 140 -5.24 -16.41 18.86
CA THR A 140 -6.19 -15.92 19.87
C THR A 140 -6.29 -14.40 19.92
N ASN A 141 -5.25 -13.68 19.50
CA ASN A 141 -5.31 -12.23 19.40
C ASN A 141 -5.99 -11.82 18.10
N VAL A 142 -5.69 -12.51 16.99
CA VAL A 142 -6.34 -12.26 15.69
C VAL A 142 -7.86 -12.40 15.79
N SER A 143 -8.37 -13.38 16.55
CA SER A 143 -9.81 -13.56 16.74
C SER A 143 -10.50 -12.43 17.50
N LYS A 144 -9.74 -11.58 18.21
CA LYS A 144 -10.25 -10.43 18.98
C LYS A 144 -10.11 -9.11 18.23
N TRP A 145 -9.34 -9.09 17.15
CA TRP A 145 -9.02 -7.87 16.41
C TRP A 145 -9.89 -7.73 15.16
N ALA A 146 -10.03 -6.49 14.68
CA ALA A 146 -10.72 -6.18 13.43
C ALA A 146 -9.86 -6.58 12.21
N VAL A 147 -9.75 -7.89 11.97
CA VAL A 147 -8.87 -8.48 10.96
C VAL A 147 -9.67 -9.36 10.01
N HIS A 148 -9.40 -9.23 8.71
CA HIS A 148 -9.96 -10.11 7.69
C HIS A 148 -9.12 -11.38 7.58
N VAL A 149 -9.67 -12.51 7.98
CA VAL A 149 -9.01 -13.81 7.86
C VAL A 149 -9.19 -14.35 6.45
N ILE A 150 -8.09 -14.70 5.81
CA ILE A 150 -8.04 -15.34 4.49
C ILE A 150 -7.46 -16.72 4.66
N GLU A 151 -8.27 -17.72 4.33
CA GLU A 151 -7.89 -19.13 4.45
C GLU A 151 -7.51 -19.67 3.09
N LEU A 152 -6.29 -20.20 3.01
CA LEU A 152 -5.78 -20.87 1.83
C LEU A 152 -5.81 -22.38 2.03
N SER A 153 -6.19 -23.08 0.96
CA SER A 153 -6.07 -24.53 0.92
C SER A 153 -4.69 -24.92 0.43
N ARG A 154 -4.08 -25.93 1.07
CA ARG A 154 -2.82 -26.53 0.58
C ARG A 154 -2.97 -27.22 -0.77
N THR A 155 -4.16 -27.73 -1.09
CA THR A 155 -4.40 -28.54 -2.29
C THR A 155 -5.34 -27.88 -3.28
N LYS A 156 -6.36 -27.14 -2.82
CA LYS A 156 -7.36 -26.49 -3.69
C LYS A 156 -6.86 -25.13 -4.23
N ARG A 157 -5.72 -25.14 -4.92
CA ARG A 157 -5.05 -23.91 -5.42
C ARG A 157 -5.89 -23.13 -6.44
N HIS A 158 -6.87 -23.76 -7.09
CA HIS A 158 -7.82 -23.09 -7.99
C HIS A 158 -8.75 -22.10 -7.26
N LEU A 159 -8.88 -22.20 -5.93
CA LEU A 159 -9.68 -21.28 -5.11
C LEU A 159 -8.91 -20.03 -4.69
N ASP A 160 -7.59 -20.02 -4.81
CA ASP A 160 -6.73 -18.91 -4.39
C ASP A 160 -7.21 -17.58 -4.91
N ARG A 161 -7.51 -17.51 -6.22
CA ARG A 161 -7.90 -16.27 -6.87
C ARG A 161 -9.11 -15.66 -6.17
N ALA A 162 -10.13 -16.45 -5.89
CA ALA A 162 -11.32 -15.99 -5.19
C ALA A 162 -11.01 -15.55 -3.74
N ARG A 163 -10.19 -16.32 -3.01
CA ARG A 163 -9.81 -16.00 -1.63
C ARG A 163 -8.96 -14.72 -1.53
N LEU A 164 -7.96 -14.58 -2.39
CA LEU A 164 -7.04 -13.45 -2.42
C LEU A 164 -7.70 -12.18 -2.99
N MET A 165 -8.66 -12.32 -3.91
CA MET A 165 -9.42 -11.16 -4.43
C MET A 165 -10.13 -10.38 -3.33
N THR A 166 -10.53 -11.06 -2.24
CA THR A 166 -11.16 -10.41 -1.08
C THR A 166 -10.30 -9.29 -0.47
N ILE A 167 -8.97 -9.37 -0.58
CA ILE A 167 -8.05 -8.29 -0.14
C ILE A 167 -8.42 -6.99 -0.82
N TRP A 168 -8.57 -7.04 -2.14
CA TRP A 168 -8.86 -5.88 -2.96
C TRP A 168 -10.29 -5.39 -2.80
N GLU A 169 -11.25 -6.29 -2.60
CA GLU A 169 -12.64 -5.93 -2.28
C GLU A 169 -12.71 -5.13 -0.97
N GLN A 170 -12.00 -5.58 0.08
CA GLN A 170 -11.98 -4.88 1.37
C GLN A 170 -11.25 -3.53 1.30
N LEU A 171 -10.17 -3.44 0.52
CA LEU A 171 -9.48 -2.18 0.29
C LEU A 171 -10.32 -1.18 -0.51
N ASP A 172 -11.07 -1.64 -1.50
CA ASP A 172 -11.94 -0.77 -2.30
C ASP A 172 -13.13 -0.23 -1.51
N LYS A 173 -13.75 -1.06 -0.66
CA LYS A 173 -14.84 -0.63 0.25
C LYS A 173 -14.41 0.52 1.16
N ASN A 174 -13.13 0.56 1.56
CA ASN A 174 -12.61 1.65 2.39
C ASN A 174 -12.15 2.87 1.57
N SER A 175 -11.67 2.63 0.36
CA SER A 175 -11.13 3.69 -0.51
C SER A 175 -12.22 4.67 -0.98
N SER A 176 -13.48 4.24 -1.08
CA SER A 176 -14.63 5.13 -1.33
C SER A 176 -14.88 6.10 -0.16
N ILE A 177 -14.57 5.71 1.08
CA ILE A 177 -14.71 6.57 2.26
C ILE A 177 -13.59 7.62 2.29
N ILE A 178 -12.35 7.23 2.00
CA ILE A 178 -11.19 8.14 2.00
C ILE A 178 -11.23 9.15 0.84
N ARG A 179 -11.92 8.84 -0.27
CA ARG A 179 -12.11 9.79 -1.38
C ARG A 179 -12.99 11.00 -1.03
N ASN A 180 -13.90 10.90 -0.06
CA ASN A 180 -14.75 12.02 0.35
C ASN A 180 -14.03 13.02 1.28
N GLY A 181 -12.90 12.63 1.90
CA GLY A 181 -12.12 13.51 2.77
C GLY A 181 -10.97 14.26 2.08
N PHE A 182 -10.61 13.89 0.84
CA PHE A 182 -9.41 14.41 0.16
C PHE A 182 -9.71 15.25 -1.09
N LEU A 183 -10.98 15.51 -1.40
CA LEU A 183 -11.44 16.34 -2.54
C LEU A 183 -12.34 17.52 -2.12
N VAL A 184 -12.07 18.15 -0.97
CA VAL A 184 -12.51 19.53 -0.71
C VAL A 184 -11.33 20.29 -0.12
N GLY A 185 -10.46 20.80 -0.99
CA GLY A 185 -9.30 21.55 -0.51
C GLY A 185 -8.31 21.87 -1.62
N SER A 186 -8.77 22.55 -2.68
CA SER A 186 -8.00 23.41 -3.60
C SER A 186 -8.66 23.47 -4.98
N GLN A 187 -9.84 24.09 -5.05
CA GLN A 187 -10.20 24.82 -6.27
C GLN A 187 -10.29 26.28 -5.86
N SER A 188 -9.18 26.99 -6.07
CA SER A 188 -9.12 28.43 -5.97
C SER A 188 -10.08 29.01 -7.02
N PHE A 189 -11.20 29.56 -6.57
CA PHE A 189 -11.95 30.52 -7.39
C PHE A 189 -11.14 31.82 -7.38
N HIS A 190 -10.27 31.96 -8.37
CA HIS A 190 -9.97 33.26 -8.93
C HIS A 190 -10.88 33.36 -10.15
N ASP A 191 -11.92 34.18 -10.06
CA ASP A 191 -12.48 34.89 -11.22
C ASP A 191 -13.28 36.09 -10.74
N ASP A 192 -12.78 37.24 -11.17
CA ASP A 192 -13.49 38.46 -11.57
C ASP A 192 -14.33 39.24 -10.53
N LEU A 193 -13.66 40.17 -9.84
CA LEU A 193 -14.25 41.36 -9.23
C LEU A 193 -13.48 42.59 -9.73
N SER A 194 -13.55 42.84 -11.03
CA SER A 194 -13.17 44.16 -11.58
C SER A 194 -13.92 44.49 -12.87
N LEU A 195 -15.25 44.61 -12.81
CA LEU A 195 -15.96 45.51 -13.72
C LEU A 195 -17.34 45.93 -13.20
N LEU A 196 -17.39 46.67 -12.09
CA LEU A 196 -18.46 47.65 -11.88
C LEU A 196 -18.05 48.65 -10.79
N MET A 197 -17.29 49.68 -11.17
CA MET A 197 -17.32 51.04 -10.58
C MET A 197 -16.36 51.90 -11.40
N PHE A 198 -16.88 52.62 -12.38
CA PHE A 198 -16.76 54.07 -12.54
C PHE A 198 -17.39 54.45 -13.88
N ARG A 199 -17.90 55.68 -13.89
CA ARG A 199 -18.66 56.36 -14.95
C ARG A 199 -17.97 56.36 -16.31
#